data_AF-M4Z6V8-F1
#
_entry.id   AF-M4Z6V8-F1
#
_cell.length_a   1.000
_cell.length_b   1.000
_cell.length_c   1.000
_cell.angle_alpha   90.00
_cell.angle_beta   90.00
_cell.angle_gamma   90.00
#
_symmetry.space_group_name_H-M   'P 1'
#
loop_
_entity.id
_entity.type
_entity.pdbx_description
1 polymer ?
#
loop_
_entity_poly.entity_id
_entity_poly.type
_entity_poly.pdbx_seq_one_letter_code
_entity_poly.pdbx_strand_id
1 'polypeptide(L)'
;MRKARAEVAAYAECTESQMMAMFGWTNPKMPAHYIAQANREKLGISGMDKTVTFDLGQSLDDFLRPAAENRTGTATGNEVVSFPGNIRKKL
;
A
#
# COMPACT_ATOMS: atom_id res chain seq x y z
N MET A 1 -31.10 10.68 3.86
CA MET A 1 -30.45 10.50 5.18
C MET A 1 -29.83 9.12 5.42
N ARG A 2 -30.39 8.00 4.90
CA ARG A 2 -29.86 6.64 5.20
C ARG A 2 -28.45 6.37 4.61
N LYS A 3 -28.20 6.80 3.37
CA LYS A 3 -26.90 6.63 2.68
C LYS A 3 -25.74 7.35 3.39
N ALA A 4 -25.88 8.65 3.63
CA ALA A 4 -24.84 9.44 4.29
C ALA A 4 -24.47 8.91 5.69
N ARG A 5 -25.45 8.41 6.45
CA ARG A 5 -25.20 7.80 7.76
C ARG A 5 -24.44 6.47 7.64
N ALA A 6 -24.71 5.68 6.60
CA ALA A 6 -23.99 4.43 6.36
C ALA A 6 -22.54 4.66 5.94
N GLU A 7 -22.29 5.69 5.13
CA GLU A 7 -20.92 6.11 4.78
C GLU A 7 -20.14 6.49 6.06
N VAL A 8 -20.69 7.38 6.89
CA VAL A 8 -20.04 7.80 8.15
C VAL A 8 -19.73 6.62 9.08
N ALA A 9 -20.66 5.66 9.20
CA ALA A 9 -20.42 4.46 10.00
C ALA A 9 -19.27 3.60 9.44
N ALA A 10 -19.17 3.47 8.11
CA ALA A 10 -18.08 2.72 7.47
C ALA A 10 -16.71 3.39 7.69
N TYR A 11 -16.63 4.72 7.64
CA TYR A 11 -15.38 5.45 7.97
C TYR A 11 -14.99 5.35 9.45
N ALA A 12 -15.94 5.07 10.33
CA ALA A 12 -15.71 4.84 11.76
C ALA A 12 -15.29 3.38 12.08
N GLU A 13 -14.89 2.59 11.07
CA GLU A 13 -14.47 1.19 11.22
C GLU A 13 -15.55 0.26 11.78
N CYS A 14 -16.83 0.64 11.58
CA CYS A 14 -17.97 -0.16 11.99
C CYS A 14 -17.98 -1.50 11.24
N THR A 15 -18.16 -2.60 11.98
CA THR A 15 -18.13 -3.94 11.39
C THR A 15 -19.40 -4.21 10.60
N GLU A 16 -19.33 -5.20 9.70
CA GLU A 16 -20.44 -5.58 8.83
C GLU A 16 -21.73 -5.88 9.62
N SER A 17 -21.61 -6.66 10.70
CA SER A 17 -22.73 -7.01 11.57
C SER A 17 -23.31 -5.82 12.32
N GLN A 18 -22.48 -4.86 12.74
CA GLN A 18 -22.92 -3.62 13.36
C GLN A 18 -23.68 -2.74 12.38
N MET A 19 -23.18 -2.59 11.14
CA MET A 19 -23.88 -1.86 10.09
C MET A 19 -25.22 -2.53 9.73
N MET A 20 -25.27 -3.87 9.69
CA MET A 20 -26.52 -4.60 9.47
C MET A 20 -27.56 -4.28 10.56
N ALA A 21 -27.15 -4.29 11.84
CA ALA A 21 -28.02 -3.98 12.96
C ALA A 21 -28.50 -2.51 12.97
N MET A 22 -27.61 -1.56 12.65
CA MET A 22 -27.92 -0.12 12.66
C MET A 22 -28.84 0.30 11.50
N PHE A 23 -28.70 -0.32 10.34
CA PHE A 23 -29.44 0.06 9.13
C PHE A 23 -30.56 -0.90 8.74
N GLY A 24 -30.73 -2.00 9.48
CA GLY A 24 -31.75 -3.02 9.24
C GLY A 24 -31.51 -3.80 7.95
N TRP A 25 -30.25 -4.01 7.57
CA TRP A 25 -29.90 -4.75 6.37
C TRP A 25 -29.76 -6.23 6.65
N THR A 26 -30.50 -7.04 5.88
CA THR A 26 -30.43 -8.50 5.96
C THR A 26 -29.36 -9.09 5.05
N ASN A 27 -28.99 -8.37 3.99
CA ASN A 27 -28.00 -8.84 3.02
C ASN A 27 -26.60 -8.26 3.35
N PRO A 28 -25.57 -9.11 3.56
CA PRO A 28 -24.17 -8.69 3.79
C PRO A 28 -23.58 -7.83 2.67
N LYS A 29 -24.11 -7.95 1.44
CA LYS A 29 -23.65 -7.16 0.30
C LYS A 29 -23.81 -5.64 0.49
N MET A 30 -24.81 -5.22 1.27
CA MET A 30 -25.10 -3.80 1.52
C MET A 30 -24.01 -3.12 2.34
N PRO A 31 -23.66 -3.58 3.56
CA PRO A 31 -22.56 -3.01 4.33
C PRO A 31 -21.19 -3.19 3.66
N ALA A 32 -20.95 -4.33 2.97
CA ALA A 32 -19.71 -4.57 2.24
C ALA A 32 -19.39 -3.49 1.20
N HIS A 33 -20.42 -2.96 0.51
CA HIS A 33 -20.24 -1.88 -0.46
C HIS A 33 -19.68 -0.60 0.17
N TYR A 34 -20.18 -0.21 1.35
CA TYR A 34 -19.75 1.00 2.04
C TYR A 34 -18.38 0.82 2.71
N ILE A 35 -18.11 -0.36 3.28
CA ILE A 35 -16.80 -0.68 3.88
C ILE A 35 -15.71 -0.70 2.80
N ALA A 36 -15.98 -1.28 1.62
CA ALA A 36 -15.04 -1.29 0.51
C ALA A 36 -14.71 0.14 0.02
N GLN A 37 -15.71 1.02 -0.04
CA GLN A 37 -15.51 2.42 -0.39
C GLN A 37 -14.61 3.14 0.64
N ALA A 38 -14.92 3.00 1.94
CA ALA A 38 -14.14 3.61 3.00
C ALA A 38 -12.67 3.11 3.01
N ASN A 39 -12.46 1.80 2.80
CA ASN A 39 -11.13 1.20 2.73
C ASN A 39 -10.33 1.68 1.53
N ARG A 40 -10.97 1.87 0.37
CA ARG A 40 -10.31 2.40 -0.84
C ARG A 40 -9.78 3.81 -0.61
N GLU A 41 -10.56 4.67 0.04
CA GLU A 41 -10.15 6.04 0.33
C GLU A 41 -9.05 6.09 1.39
N LYS A 42 -9.17 5.31 2.47
CA LYS A 42 -8.11 5.18 3.49
C LYS A 42 -6.81 4.67 2.86
N LEU A 43 -6.87 3.71 1.95
CA LEU A 43 -5.71 3.19 1.25
C LEU A 43 -5.09 4.20 0.27
N GLY A 44 -5.92 4.98 -0.42
CA GLY A 44 -5.45 6.07 -1.29
C GLY A 44 -4.68 7.14 -0.52
N ILE A 45 -5.21 7.55 0.64
CA ILE A 45 -4.56 8.53 1.53
C ILE A 45 -3.26 7.96 2.11
N SER A 46 -3.29 6.74 2.64
CA SER A 46 -2.08 6.08 3.18
C SER A 46 -1.02 5.78 2.12
N GLY A 47 -1.42 5.51 0.88
CA GLY A 47 -0.49 5.32 -0.24
C GLY A 47 0.30 6.60 -0.54
N MET A 48 -0.36 7.76 -0.50
CA MET A 48 0.29 9.06 -0.71
C MET A 48 1.20 9.48 0.46
N ASP A 49 0.78 9.19 1.70
CA ASP A 49 1.57 9.50 2.90
C ASP A 49 2.93 8.79 2.89
N LYS A 50 2.96 7.53 2.42
CA LYS A 50 4.20 6.76 2.29
C LYS A 50 5.13 7.28 1.20
N THR A 51 4.61 7.82 0.09
CA THR A 51 5.44 8.39 -0.98
C THR A 51 6.05 9.72 -0.57
N VAL A 52 5.30 10.57 0.16
CA VAL A 52 5.83 11.85 0.69
C VAL A 52 6.89 11.59 1.75
N THR A 53 6.67 10.61 2.64
CA THR A 53 7.65 10.22 3.66
C THR A 53 8.93 9.64 3.03
N PHE A 54 8.79 8.86 1.96
CA PHE A 54 9.93 8.30 1.22
C PHE A 54 10.72 9.38 0.47
N ASP A 55 10.05 10.34 -0.16
CA ASP A 55 10.67 11.49 -0.84
C ASP A 55 11.45 12.38 0.15
N LEU A 56 10.87 12.66 1.32
CA LEU A 56 11.53 13.40 2.39
C LEU A 56 12.76 12.64 2.94
N GLY A 57 12.65 11.31 3.08
CA GLY A 57 13.77 10.45 3.50
C GLY A 57 14.93 10.47 2.50
N GLN A 58 14.64 10.35 1.20
CA GLN A 58 15.65 10.47 0.15
C GLN A 58 16.30 11.86 0.10
N SER A 59 15.52 12.92 0.27
CA SER A 59 16.05 14.29 0.33
C SER A 59 16.98 14.49 1.53
N LEU A 60 16.68 13.88 2.67
CA LEU A 60 17.52 13.94 3.87
C LEU A 60 18.81 13.12 3.68
N ASP A 61 18.70 11.91 3.12
CA ASP A 61 19.86 11.05 2.84
C ASP A 61 20.79 11.65 1.77
N ASP A 62 20.26 12.34 0.76
CA ASP A 62 21.07 13.05 -0.24
C ASP A 62 21.74 14.31 0.35
N PHE A 63 21.09 14.99 1.31
CA PHE A 63 21.67 16.14 2.02
C PHE A 63 22.74 15.74 3.04
N LEU A 64 22.58 14.58 3.68
CA LEU A 64 23.54 14.03 4.65
C LEU A 64 24.69 13.27 4.00
N ARG A 65 24.65 13.03 2.68
CA ARG A 65 25.74 12.41 1.93
C ARG A 65 26.96 13.34 1.91
N PRO A 66 28.05 13.02 2.63
CA PRO A 66 29.27 13.82 2.55
C PRO A 66 29.80 13.70 1.12
N ALA A 67 30.14 14.84 0.52
CA ALA A 67 30.89 14.90 -0.73
C ALA A 67 32.33 14.41 -0.47
N ALA A 68 32.50 13.11 -0.25
CA ALA A 68 33.79 12.47 -0.14
C ALA A 68 34.08 11.70 -1.42
N GLU A 69 34.91 12.37 -2.22
CA GLU A 69 36.02 11.77 -2.97
C GLU A 69 35.76 11.31 -4.41
N ASN A 70 36.37 12.11 -5.28
CA ASN A 70 36.62 11.87 -6.69
C ASN A 70 37.56 10.67 -6.88
N ARG A 71 37.38 9.96 -8.02
CA ARG A 71 38.36 9.13 -8.73
C ARG A 71 38.62 7.73 -8.17
N THR A 72 37.77 6.77 -8.53
CA THR A 72 38.23 5.44 -8.96
C THR A 72 37.20 4.90 -9.95
N GLY A 73 37.54 4.91 -11.24
CA GLY A 73 36.75 4.18 -12.24
C GLY A 73 36.78 2.69 -11.91
N THR A 74 35.64 2.03 -11.93
CA THR A 74 35.59 0.56 -11.92
C THR A 74 34.50 0.10 -12.88
N ALA A 75 34.83 -0.98 -13.58
CA ALA A 75 34.38 -1.31 -14.91
C ALA A 75 32.86 -1.44 -15.09
N THR A 76 32.43 -0.94 -16.24
CA THR A 76 31.29 -1.40 -17.04
C THR A 76 31.01 -2.89 -16.85
N GLY A 77 29.85 -3.23 -16.29
CA GLY A 77 29.40 -4.62 -16.22
C GLY A 77 28.12 -4.79 -15.40
N ASN A 78 26.97 -4.64 -16.04
CA ASN A 78 25.68 -5.10 -15.50
C ASN A 78 25.61 -6.62 -15.60
N GLU A 79 26.22 -7.33 -14.65
CA GLU A 79 26.16 -8.80 -14.61
C GLU A 79 24.84 -9.25 -13.97
N VAL A 80 23.96 -9.84 -14.79
CA VAL A 80 22.73 -10.49 -14.34
C VAL A 80 23.13 -11.84 -13.73
N VAL A 81 23.05 -11.94 -12.39
CA VAL A 81 23.29 -13.21 -11.68
C VAL A 81 22.21 -14.21 -12.06
N SER A 82 22.55 -15.10 -12.98
CA SER A 82 21.69 -16.23 -13.36
C SER A 82 22.01 -17.43 -12.47
N PHE A 83 21.08 -17.82 -11.60
CA PHE A 83 21.21 -19.04 -10.81
C PHE A 83 20.98 -20.27 -11.71
N PRO A 84 21.91 -21.24 -11.78
CA PRO A 84 21.67 -22.48 -12.51
C PRO A 84 20.68 -23.34 -11.72
N GLY A 85 19.41 -23.29 -12.12
CA GLY A 85 18.38 -24.22 -11.66
C GLY A 85 18.70 -25.64 -12.13
N ASN A 86 19.01 -26.52 -11.18
CA ASN A 86 19.29 -27.94 -11.40
C ASN A 86 18.01 -28.70 -11.82
N ILE A 87 17.69 -28.71 -13.11
CA ILE A 87 16.60 -29.52 -13.66
C ILE A 87 17.10 -30.95 -13.87
N ARG A 88 17.00 -31.79 -12.84
CA ARG A 88 17.06 -33.25 -13.01
C ARG A 88 15.82 -33.72 -13.75
N LYS A 89 15.90 -33.88 -15.07
CA LYS A 89 14.90 -34.65 -15.84
C LYS A 89 15.17 -36.15 -15.59
N LYS A 90 14.22 -36.83 -14.94
CA LYS A 90 14.13 -38.29 -15.00
C LYS A 90 13.55 -38.65 -16.38
N LEU A 91 14.25 -39.52 -17.11
CA LEU A 91 13.63 -40.44 -18.07
C LEU A 91 14.21 -41.82 -17.81
#